data_AF-A0A2M8L3M9-F1
#
_entry.id   AF-A0A2M8L3M9-F1
#
_cell.length_a   1.000
_cell.length_b   1.000
_cell.length_c   1.000
_cell.angle_alpha   90.00
_cell.angle_beta   90.00
_cell.angle_gamma   90.00
#
_symmetry.space_group_name_H-M   'P 1'
#
loop_
_entity.id
_entity.type
_entity.pdbx_description
1 polymer ?
#
loop_
_entity_poly.entity_id
_entity_poly.type
_entity_poly.pdbx_seq_one_letter_code
_entity_poly.pdbx_strand_id
1 'polypeptide(L)'
;MSWKEREAEIRQAVSALRKQQARISKKGARIHDETMAERVARLRALENSETCGGCQGLKIEIEEKGRPGGVKLRCQLGGSPLDLHRLEKTPLGEVPECKFRIPLEE
;
A
#
# COMPACT_ATOMS: atom_id res chain seq x y z
N MET A 1 15.56 7.07 9.04
CA MET A 1 15.35 6.68 7.63
C MET A 1 15.07 7.96 6.89
N SER A 2 15.90 8.29 5.89
CA SER A 2 15.73 9.52 5.12
C SER A 2 14.51 9.42 4.18
N TRP A 3 13.95 10.56 3.80
CA TRP A 3 12.85 10.61 2.83
C TRP A 3 13.21 9.91 1.50
N LYS A 4 14.48 10.00 1.07
CA LYS A 4 14.98 9.35 -0.15
C LYS A 4 14.95 7.82 -0.07
N GLU A 5 15.34 7.25 1.08
CA GLU A 5 15.27 5.80 1.30
C GLU A 5 13.81 5.33 1.30
N ARG A 6 12.93 6.12 1.93
CA ARG A 6 11.50 5.82 1.95
C ARG A 6 10.88 5.84 0.56
N GLU A 7 11.20 6.84 -0.24
CA GLU A 7 10.69 6.96 -1.60
C GLU A 7 11.15 5.77 -2.47
N ALA A 8 12.36 5.28 -2.26
CA ALA A 8 12.86 4.07 -2.93
C ALA A 8 12.07 2.81 -2.52
N GLU A 9 11.80 2.62 -1.22
CA GLU A 9 10.96 1.52 -0.73
C GLU A 9 9.54 1.57 -1.30
N ILE A 10 8.92 2.75 -1.29
CA ILE A 10 7.58 2.99 -1.86
C ILE A 10 7.59 2.64 -3.36
N ARG A 11 8.58 3.12 -4.13
CA ARG A 11 8.70 2.80 -5.56
C ARG A 11 8.84 1.30 -5.80
N GLN A 12 9.64 0.59 -5.00
CA GLN A 12 9.81 -0.85 -5.12
C GLN A 12 8.49 -1.58 -4.84
N ALA A 13 7.78 -1.19 -3.78
CA ALA A 13 6.49 -1.75 -3.40
C ALA A 13 5.40 -1.50 -4.45
N VAL A 14 5.29 -0.27 -4.96
CA VAL A 14 4.35 0.09 -6.03
C VAL A 14 4.66 -0.69 -7.31
N SER A 15 5.93 -0.83 -7.67
CA SER A 15 6.36 -1.63 -8.83
C SER A 15 5.95 -3.10 -8.68
N ALA A 16 6.16 -3.69 -7.50
CA ALA A 16 5.73 -5.05 -7.19
C ALA A 16 4.20 -5.21 -7.28
N LEU A 17 3.43 -4.29 -6.71
CA LEU A 17 1.96 -4.30 -6.77
C LEU A 17 1.44 -4.21 -8.22
N ARG A 18 1.99 -3.30 -9.03
CA ARG A 18 1.63 -3.12 -10.45
C ARG A 18 1.97 -4.35 -11.30
N LYS A 19 3.16 -4.95 -11.09
CA LYS A 19 3.55 -6.20 -11.76
C LYS A 19 2.58 -7.33 -11.45
N GLN A 20 2.13 -7.41 -10.19
CA GLN A 20 1.14 -8.41 -9.82
C GLN A 20 -0.22 -8.13 -10.45
N GLN A 21 -0.69 -6.87 -10.49
CA GLN A 21 -1.93 -6.48 -11.16
C GLN A 21 -1.91 -6.81 -12.67
N ALA A 22 -0.79 -6.57 -13.35
CA ALA A 22 -0.63 -6.91 -14.76
C ALA A 22 -0.69 -8.43 -15.05
N ARG A 23 -0.30 -9.28 -14.09
CA ARG A 23 -0.44 -10.75 -14.22
C ARG A 23 -1.89 -11.21 -14.14
N ILE A 24 -2.76 -10.45 -13.48
CA ILE A 24 -4.20 -10.74 -13.32
C ILE A 24 -4.93 -10.65 -14.66
N SER A 25 -4.53 -9.71 -15.52
CA SER A 25 -5.17 -9.50 -16.82
C SER A 25 -4.91 -10.62 -17.85
N LYS A 26 -4.25 -11.72 -17.47
CA LYS A 26 -4.06 -12.89 -18.34
C LYS A 26 -5.33 -13.75 -18.36
N LYS A 27 -5.79 -14.09 -19.57
CA LYS A 27 -6.96 -14.93 -19.84
C LYS A 27 -6.90 -16.22 -19.00
N GLY A 28 -7.84 -16.40 -18.06
CA GLY A 28 -7.94 -17.57 -17.19
C GLY A 28 -7.59 -17.36 -15.71
N ALA A 29 -7.07 -16.19 -15.32
CA ALA A 29 -6.86 -15.88 -13.90
C ALA A 29 -8.20 -15.61 -13.20
N ARG A 30 -8.67 -16.54 -12.37
CA ARG A 30 -9.77 -16.28 -11.42
C ARG A 30 -9.19 -15.59 -10.19
N ILE A 31 -9.52 -14.32 -10.00
CA ILE A 31 -9.14 -13.58 -8.80
C ILE A 31 -10.42 -13.10 -8.14
N HIS A 32 -10.50 -13.29 -6.82
CA HIS A 32 -11.58 -12.75 -6.00
C HIS A 32 -11.50 -11.23 -5.99
N ASP A 33 -12.65 -10.56 -6.15
CA ASP A 33 -12.76 -9.09 -6.15
C ASP A 33 -12.15 -8.47 -4.88
N GLU A 34 -12.24 -9.17 -3.74
CA GLU A 34 -11.60 -8.76 -2.48
C GLU A 34 -10.08 -8.59 -2.63
N THR A 35 -9.40 -9.47 -3.36
CA THR A 35 -7.96 -9.38 -3.59
C THR A 35 -7.61 -8.19 -4.49
N MET A 36 -8.49 -7.82 -5.43
CA MET A 36 -8.30 -6.63 -6.27
C MET A 36 -8.49 -5.35 -5.44
N ALA A 37 -9.56 -5.28 -4.66
CA ALA A 37 -9.85 -4.16 -3.77
C ALA A 37 -8.71 -3.91 -2.76
N GLU A 38 -8.18 -4.97 -2.15
CA GLU A 38 -7.04 -4.83 -1.24
C GLU A 38 -5.77 -4.32 -1.95
N ARG A 39 -5.52 -4.71 -3.21
CA ARG A 39 -4.37 -4.22 -3.98
C ARG A 39 -4.51 -2.73 -4.28
N VAL A 40 -5.70 -2.28 -4.65
CA VAL A 40 -5.99 -0.86 -4.87
C VAL A 40 -5.77 -0.07 -3.58
N ALA A 41 -6.30 -0.55 -2.45
CA ALA A 41 -6.09 0.09 -1.15
C ALA A 41 -4.60 0.19 -0.77
N ARG A 42 -3.79 -0.84 -1.05
CA ARG A 42 -2.33 -0.81 -0.84
C ARG A 42 -1.63 0.23 -1.71
N LEU A 43 -2.02 0.35 -2.98
CA LEU A 43 -1.46 1.37 -3.88
C LEU A 43 -1.78 2.78 -3.38
N ARG A 44 -3.04 3.03 -3.01
CA ARG A 44 -3.47 4.32 -2.45
C ARG A 44 -2.73 4.66 -1.16
N ALA A 45 -2.54 3.67 -0.30
CA ALA A 45 -1.79 3.84 0.96
C ALA A 45 -0.31 4.23 0.75
N LEU A 46 0.23 4.02 -0.45
CA LEU A 46 1.62 4.32 -0.82
C LEU A 46 1.75 5.49 -1.80
N GLU A 47 0.64 6.13 -2.20
CA GLU A 47 0.62 7.06 -3.33
C GLU A 47 1.34 8.37 -3.04
N ASN A 48 1.10 8.98 -1.87
CA ASN A 48 1.58 10.33 -1.55
C ASN A 48 2.25 10.38 -0.17
N SER A 49 3.03 11.45 0.05
CA SER A 49 3.55 11.79 1.38
C SER A 49 2.44 12.05 2.39
N GLU A 50 1.28 12.50 1.91
CA GLU A 50 0.05 12.74 2.66
C GLU A 50 -0.76 11.48 2.98
N THR A 51 -0.29 10.27 2.62
CA THR A 51 -0.92 9.01 3.04
C THR A 51 -0.03 8.23 3.99
N CYS A 52 -0.30 6.92 4.20
CA CYS A 52 0.57 6.08 5.01
C CYS A 52 2.00 5.98 4.44
N GLY A 53 2.20 6.22 3.14
CA GLY A 53 3.51 6.22 2.49
C GLY A 53 4.50 7.14 3.20
N GLY A 54 4.07 8.35 3.54
CA GLY A 54 4.87 9.33 4.28
C GLY A 54 4.84 9.21 5.80
N CYS A 55 4.23 8.15 6.35
CA CYS A 55 4.18 7.93 7.80
C CYS A 55 5.38 7.09 8.28
N GLN A 56 6.07 7.54 9.33
CA GLN A 56 7.14 6.77 9.98
C GLN A 56 6.64 5.43 10.52
N GLY A 57 5.39 5.38 10.99
CA GLY A 57 4.78 4.18 11.55
C GLY A 57 4.41 3.11 10.52
N LEU A 58 4.55 3.36 9.21
CA LEU A 58 4.24 2.36 8.19
C LEU A 58 5.48 1.49 7.88
N LYS A 59 5.32 0.19 8.11
CA LYS A 59 6.25 -0.86 7.68
C LYS A 59 5.76 -1.48 6.37
N ILE A 60 6.65 -1.54 5.39
CA ILE A 60 6.40 -2.15 4.08
C ILE A 60 7.17 -3.47 4.03
N GLU A 61 6.47 -4.58 3.80
CA GLU A 61 7.08 -5.91 3.70
C GLU A 61 6.84 -6.46 2.30
N ILE A 62 7.90 -6.66 1.53
CA ILE A 62 7.86 -7.21 0.18
C ILE A 62 8.29 -8.67 0.26
N GLU A 63 7.35 -9.62 0.11
CA GLU A 63 7.69 -11.04 0.03
C GLU A 63 8.15 -11.40 -1.39
N GLU A 64 9.41 -11.84 -1.53
CA GLU A 64 9.92 -12.37 -2.80
C GLU A 64 9.91 -13.90 -2.87
N LYS A 65 9.50 -14.38 -4.07
CA LYS A 65 9.53 -15.74 -4.65
C LYS A 65 8.92 -16.91 -3.85
N GLY A 66 7.91 -17.53 -4.46
CA GLY A 66 7.42 -18.88 -4.14
C GLY A 66 6.02 -18.95 -3.55
N ARG A 67 5.52 -17.85 -2.99
CA ARG A 67 4.12 -17.68 -2.59
C ARG A 67 3.52 -16.48 -3.32
N PRO A 68 2.19 -16.33 -3.41
CA PRO A 68 1.56 -15.07 -3.81
C PRO A 68 1.80 -14.00 -2.72
N GLY A 69 3.08 -13.66 -2.51
CA GLY A 69 3.58 -12.65 -1.60
C GLY A 69 3.29 -11.28 -2.18
N GLY A 70 2.08 -10.81 -1.97
CA GLY A 70 1.68 -9.43 -2.16
C GLY A 70 2.39 -8.55 -1.14
N VAL A 71 2.80 -7.36 -1.55
CA VAL A 71 3.29 -6.33 -0.64
C VAL A 71 2.35 -6.22 0.56
N LYS A 72 2.89 -6.33 1.77
CA LYS A 72 2.15 -6.18 3.02
C LYS A 72 2.47 -4.82 3.63
N LEU A 73 1.40 -4.14 4.03
CA LEU A 73 1.48 -2.85 4.71
C LEU A 73 1.02 -3.04 6.15
N ARG A 74 1.86 -2.66 7.11
CA ARG A 74 1.54 -2.75 8.54
C ARG A 74 1.84 -1.42 9.21
N CYS A 75 0.91 -0.93 10.03
CA CYS A 75 1.20 0.19 10.91
C CYS A 75 1.74 -0.34 12.25
N GLN A 76 2.89 0.13 12.68
CA GLN A 76 3.46 -0.19 13.99
C GLN A 76 2.71 0.50 15.14
N LEU A 77 1.90 1.52 14.83
CA LEU A 77 1.14 2.31 15.80
C LEU A 77 -0.32 1.81 15.97
N GLY A 78 -0.65 0.65 15.40
CA GLY A 78 -1.96 0.01 15.55
C GLY A 78 -3.01 0.36 14.49
N GLY A 79 -2.70 1.27 13.56
CA GLY A 79 -3.58 1.57 12.42
C GLY A 79 -3.65 0.42 11.40
N SER A 80 -4.73 0.37 10.60
CA SER A 80 -4.84 -0.55 9.46
C SER A 80 -4.78 0.25 8.14
N PRO A 81 -3.61 0.34 7.48
CA PRO A 81 -3.45 1.12 6.24
C PRO A 81 -4.41 0.66 5.14
N LEU A 82 -4.63 -0.65 5.05
CA LEU A 82 -5.55 -1.27 4.10
C LEU A 82 -6.98 -0.78 4.30
N ASP A 83 -7.47 -0.90 5.53
CA ASP A 83 -8.85 -0.59 5.89
C ASP A 83 -9.14 0.90 5.71
N LEU A 84 -8.19 1.76 6.09
CA LEU A 84 -8.26 3.21 5.93
C LEU A 84 -8.38 3.65 4.46
N HIS A 85 -7.72 2.93 3.55
CA HIS A 85 -7.66 3.30 2.11
C HIS A 85 -8.63 2.49 1.23
N ARG A 86 -9.52 1.67 1.83
CA ARG A 86 -10.62 1.06 1.09
C ARG A 86 -11.55 2.15 0.57
N LEU A 87 -12.06 1.96 -0.65
CA LEU A 87 -12.99 2.90 -1.29
C LEU A 87 -14.28 3.10 -0.48
N GLU A 88 -14.69 2.07 0.29
CA GLU A 88 -15.85 2.12 1.18
C GLU A 88 -15.66 3.10 2.35
N LYS A 89 -14.42 3.35 2.78
CA LYS A 89 -14.10 4.25 3.92
C LYS A 89 -13.61 5.61 3.45
N THR A 90 -12.76 5.62 2.42
CA THR A 90 -12.18 6.84 1.88
C THR A 90 -12.39 6.84 0.37
N PRO A 91 -13.35 7.61 -0.17
CA PRO A 91 -13.59 7.65 -1.60
C PRO A 91 -12.41 8.29 -2.35
N LEU A 92 -12.43 8.19 -3.68
CA LEU A 92 -11.38 8.76 -4.52
C LEU A 92 -11.36 10.28 -4.38
N GLY A 93 -10.17 10.86 -4.23
CA GLY A 93 -9.97 12.31 -4.08
C GLY A 93 -9.92 12.78 -2.62
N GLU A 94 -10.29 11.94 -1.65
CA GLU A 94 -10.13 12.26 -0.23
C GLU A 94 -8.86 11.67 0.37
N VAL A 95 -8.22 12.45 1.24
CA VAL A 95 -7.05 12.02 2.01
C VAL A 95 -7.54 11.42 3.33
N PRO A 96 -7.18 10.18 3.66
CA PRO A 96 -7.71 9.55 4.85
C PRO A 96 -7.07 10.12 6.13
N GLU A 97 -7.92 10.44 7.10
CA GLU A 97 -7.48 10.94 8.40
C GLU A 97 -7.03 9.78 9.30
N CYS A 98 -5.77 9.84 9.76
CA CYS A 98 -5.21 8.86 10.67
C CYS A 98 -4.73 9.53 11.97
N LYS A 99 -5.30 9.09 13.11
CA LYS A 99 -4.96 9.60 14.45
C LYS A 99 -3.52 9.28 14.89
N PHE A 100 -2.91 8.27 14.26
CA PHE A 100 -1.56 7.80 14.59
C PHE A 100 -0.51 8.27 13.57
N ARG A 101 -0.85 9.26 12.74
CA ARG A 101 0.05 9.72 11.69
C ARG A 101 1.23 10.45 12.30
N ILE A 102 2.43 9.95 12.01
CA ILE A 102 3.70 10.63 12.31
C ILE A 102 4.40 10.87 10.97
N PRO A 103 4.42 12.11 10.45
CA PRO A 103 5.07 12.39 9.19
C PRO A 103 6.57 12.11 9.28
N LEU A 104 7.17 11.62 8.19
CA LEU A 104 8.62 11.65 8.02
C LEU A 104 9.04 13.11 7.86
N GLU A 105 9.93 13.59 8.71
CA GLU A 105 10.57 14.90 8.53
C GLU A 105 11.40 14.88 7.23
N GLU A 106 11.33 15.96 6.46
CA GLU A 106 12.01 16.13 5.16
C GLU A 106 13.53 16.22 5.29
#